data_AF-A0A5K3EWC8-F1
#
_entry.id   AF-A0A5K3EWC8-F1
#
_cell.length_a   1.000
_cell.length_b   1.000
_cell.length_c   1.000
_cell.angle_alpha   90.00
_cell.angle_beta   90.00
_cell.angle_gamma   90.00
#
_symmetry.space_group_name_H-M   'P 1'
#
loop_
_entity.id
_entity.type
_entity.pdbx_description
1 polymer ?
#
loop_
_entity_poly.entity_id
_entity_poly.type
_entity_poly.pdbx_seq_one_letter_code
_entity_poly.pdbx_strand_id
1 'polypeptide(L)'
;MQRARGLAEASEVKYVCAQRRRCTTQQLRHYTTMEDSAKPAATGGMPEESDAVGYASSDCYEAIQNQQEEIEKSIKESGPLVSEPLPLDTLKSDFDGHRVYLEKLEVLNTKYSKIRRVRRDGNCFYRAFGFAYLEYLIEGRRIEEAKRFIRFCDECKDALVSFGYIQFTVEDFHEQFVGMVEDLVLNDGQVSDLEERFNNQSYSDYYVVFLRLVVSSYMQRNEEFYANFISDGKTVKRFCETEVELMGLSSDHVHVSALSLAVDVPISIENCQQSGNLNTLEFPGREGEAAGEKVPAPVVLLYRPGHYDILYV
;
A
#
# COMPACT_ATOMS: atom_id res chain seq x y z
N MET A 1 18.11 -19.96 21.29
CA MET A 1 18.22 -18.64 20.63
C MET A 1 17.04 -18.32 19.71
N GLN A 2 16.39 -19.28 19.03
CA GLN A 2 15.19 -19.03 18.20
C GLN A 2 13.94 -18.56 18.99
N ARG A 3 13.70 -19.07 20.21
CA ARG A 3 12.56 -18.63 21.05
C ARG A 3 12.65 -17.20 21.59
N ALA A 4 13.85 -16.60 21.63
CA ALA A 4 14.04 -15.23 22.10
C ALA A 4 13.79 -14.19 21.00
N ARG A 5 13.94 -14.58 19.71
CA ARG A 5 13.72 -13.71 18.54
C ARG A 5 12.22 -13.43 18.30
N GLY A 6 11.37 -14.45 18.37
CA GLY A 6 9.92 -14.27 18.22
C GLY A 6 9.24 -13.50 19.37
N LEU A 7 9.90 -13.35 20.53
CA LEU A 7 9.39 -12.54 21.65
C LEU A 7 9.73 -11.05 21.51
N ALA A 8 10.83 -10.71 20.81
CA ALA A 8 11.21 -9.33 20.52
C ALA A 8 10.35 -8.74 19.40
N GLU A 9 10.15 -9.50 18.30
CA GLU A 9 9.23 -9.16 17.19
C GLU A 9 7.78 -8.94 17.68
N ALA A 10 7.33 -9.75 18.64
CA ALA A 10 6.00 -9.62 19.23
C ALA A 10 5.86 -8.41 20.19
N SER A 11 6.95 -7.79 20.64
CA SER A 11 6.93 -6.69 21.61
C SER A 11 6.82 -5.32 20.93
N GLU A 12 7.46 -5.16 19.77
CA GLU A 12 7.56 -3.87 19.07
C GLU A 12 6.33 -3.61 18.17
N VAL A 13 5.78 -4.65 17.54
CA VAL A 13 4.50 -4.56 16.82
C VAL A 13 3.32 -4.32 17.78
N LYS A 14 3.39 -4.84 19.02
CA LYS A 14 2.42 -4.51 20.08
C LYS A 14 2.43 -3.04 20.45
N TYR A 15 3.57 -2.35 20.37
CA TYR A 15 3.69 -0.93 20.65
C TYR A 15 2.99 -0.08 19.58
N VAL A 16 3.13 -0.45 18.30
CA VAL A 16 2.45 0.20 17.17
C VAL A 16 0.93 -0.09 17.19
N CYS A 17 0.51 -1.32 17.48
CA CYS A 17 -0.92 -1.68 17.60
C CYS A 17 -1.60 -1.12 18.86
N ALA A 18 -0.87 -0.86 19.95
CA ALA A 18 -1.41 -0.21 21.14
C ALA A 18 -1.90 1.22 20.86
N GLN A 19 -1.32 1.90 19.86
CA GLN A 19 -1.81 3.21 19.41
C GLN A 19 -3.16 3.13 18.67
N ARG A 20 -3.44 2.01 17.97
CA ARG A 20 -4.72 1.76 17.28
C ARG A 20 -5.90 1.58 18.26
N ARG A 21 -5.68 0.99 19.44
CA ARG A 21 -6.71 0.80 20.49
C ARG A 21 -7.14 2.09 21.18
N ARG A 22 -6.25 3.09 21.29
CA ARG A 22 -6.61 4.39 21.90
C ARG A 22 -7.45 5.26 20.96
N CYS A 23 -7.22 5.18 19.64
CA CYS A 23 -7.94 5.98 18.66
C CYS A 23 -9.38 5.48 18.42
N THR A 24 -9.59 4.16 18.33
CA THR A 24 -10.91 3.53 18.13
C THR A 24 -11.85 3.72 19.32
N THR A 25 -11.33 3.72 20.56
CA THR A 25 -12.15 3.92 21.76
C THR A 25 -12.70 5.36 21.86
N GLN A 26 -12.02 6.34 21.24
CA GLN A 26 -12.44 7.75 21.27
C GLN A 26 -13.47 8.07 20.17
N GLN A 27 -13.40 7.39 19.01
CA GLN A 27 -14.39 7.51 17.93
C GLN A 27 -15.74 6.85 18.26
N LEU A 28 -15.74 5.68 18.92
CA LEU A 28 -16.97 4.98 19.32
C LEU A 28 -17.79 5.73 20.39
N ARG A 29 -17.13 6.52 21.25
CA ARG A 29 -17.82 7.35 22.26
C ARG A 29 -18.51 8.57 21.68
N HIS A 30 -18.11 9.05 20.50
CA HIS A 30 -18.74 10.19 19.85
C HIS A 30 -20.01 9.82 19.08
N TYR A 31 -20.07 8.60 18.53
CA TYR A 31 -21.25 8.11 17.80
C TYR A 31 -22.42 7.76 18.74
N THR A 32 -22.14 7.20 19.92
CA THR A 32 -23.20 6.79 20.87
C THR A 32 -23.96 7.97 21.50
N THR A 33 -23.40 9.18 21.50
CA THR A 33 -24.07 10.36 22.05
C THR A 33 -25.04 11.07 21.10
N MET A 34 -25.08 10.71 19.80
CA MET A 34 -25.97 11.37 18.83
C MET A 34 -27.30 10.63 18.57
N GLU A 35 -27.44 9.36 18.98
CA GLU A 35 -28.63 8.55 18.69
C GLU A 35 -29.74 8.61 19.78
N ASP A 36 -29.48 9.22 20.94
CA ASP A 36 -30.43 9.24 22.07
C ASP A 36 -31.47 10.37 22.05
N SER A 37 -31.54 11.18 20.98
CA SER A 37 -32.48 12.31 20.88
C SER A 37 -33.41 12.25 19.67
N ALA A 38 -34.06 11.12 19.41
CA ALA A 38 -35.26 11.09 18.56
C ALA A 38 -36.11 9.83 18.78
N LYS A 39 -37.11 9.88 19.67
CA LYS A 39 -38.25 8.95 19.66
C LYS A 39 -39.56 9.69 19.90
N PRO A 40 -40.58 9.46 19.06
CA PRO A 40 -41.96 9.42 19.50
C PRO A 40 -42.53 7.99 19.36
N ALA A 41 -43.56 7.73 20.15
CA ALA A 41 -44.09 6.41 20.48
C ALA A 41 -45.31 5.97 19.64
N ALA A 42 -45.47 4.64 19.55
CA ALA A 42 -46.71 3.84 19.36
C ALA A 42 -47.28 3.80 17.91
N THR A 43 -47.87 2.73 17.35
CA THR A 43 -48.54 1.50 17.84
C THR A 43 -48.61 0.42 16.73
N GLY A 44 -48.41 -0.85 17.10
CA GLY A 44 -49.17 -2.06 16.67
C GLY A 44 -49.48 -2.39 15.20
N GLY A 45 -48.94 -3.54 14.74
CA GLY A 45 -49.48 -4.35 13.63
C GLY A 45 -48.42 -5.19 12.92
N MET A 46 -48.34 -6.50 13.20
CA MET A 46 -47.56 -7.46 12.38
C MET A 46 -48.25 -7.67 11.03
N PRO A 47 -47.46 -7.81 9.95
CA PRO A 47 -47.54 -9.08 9.21
C PRO A 47 -46.17 -9.64 8.79
N GLU A 48 -46.10 -10.97 8.89
CA GLU A 48 -45.31 -11.95 8.12
C GLU A 48 -43.99 -11.51 7.46
N GLU A 49 -42.88 -12.01 8.03
CA GLU A 49 -41.55 -12.04 7.40
C GLU A 49 -41.58 -12.92 6.14
N SER A 50 -41.57 -12.28 4.98
CA SER A 50 -41.13 -12.90 3.73
C SER A 50 -39.67 -12.54 3.48
N ASP A 51 -38.83 -13.57 3.36
CA ASP A 51 -37.43 -13.50 2.96
C ASP A 51 -37.24 -12.66 1.69
N ALA A 52 -36.72 -11.45 1.85
CA ALA A 52 -36.23 -10.61 0.75
C ALA A 52 -34.70 -10.49 0.87
N VAL A 53 -33.99 -11.52 0.43
CA VAL A 53 -32.57 -11.40 0.08
C VAL A 53 -32.51 -10.44 -1.11
N GLY A 54 -32.10 -9.20 -0.85
CA GLY A 54 -32.03 -8.13 -1.84
C GLY A 54 -31.03 -8.44 -2.94
N TYR A 55 -31.50 -9.03 -4.03
CA TYR A 55 -30.80 -8.98 -5.31
C TYR A 55 -30.82 -7.52 -5.80
N ALA A 56 -29.66 -6.88 -5.86
CA ALA A 56 -29.54 -5.60 -6.57
C ALA A 56 -30.04 -5.79 -8.01
N SER A 57 -30.89 -4.87 -8.49
CA SER A 57 -31.43 -4.95 -9.86
C SER A 57 -30.31 -4.76 -10.89
N SER A 58 -30.48 -5.32 -12.09
CA SER A 58 -29.56 -5.14 -13.23
C SER A 58 -29.23 -3.66 -13.48
N ASP A 59 -30.22 -2.79 -13.32
CA ASP A 59 -30.10 -1.33 -13.47
C ASP A 59 -29.15 -0.70 -12.43
N CYS A 60 -29.11 -1.27 -11.22
CA CYS A 60 -28.20 -0.82 -10.15
C CYS A 60 -26.74 -1.21 -10.47
N TYR A 61 -26.52 -2.41 -11.02
CA TYR A 61 -25.18 -2.83 -11.44
C TYR A 61 -24.63 -1.97 -12.58
N GLU A 62 -25.45 -1.68 -13.60
CA GLU A 62 -25.05 -0.81 -14.71
C GLU A 62 -24.75 0.62 -14.24
N ALA A 63 -25.55 1.16 -13.32
CA ALA A 63 -25.29 2.46 -12.72
C ALA A 63 -23.98 2.51 -11.90
N ILE A 64 -23.66 1.45 -11.15
CA ILE A 64 -22.40 1.34 -10.40
C ILE A 64 -21.20 1.27 -11.36
N GLN A 65 -21.28 0.49 -12.44
CA GLN A 65 -20.22 0.40 -13.43
C GLN A 65 -19.97 1.75 -14.12
N ASN A 66 -21.03 2.44 -14.56
CA ASN A 66 -20.92 3.76 -15.18
C ASN A 66 -20.28 4.77 -14.23
N GLN A 67 -20.69 4.78 -12.95
CA GLN A 67 -20.09 5.65 -11.95
C GLN A 67 -18.59 5.35 -11.74
N GLN A 68 -18.20 4.07 -11.70
CA GLN A 68 -16.80 3.66 -11.59
C GLN A 68 -15.99 4.14 -12.80
N GLU A 69 -16.50 3.96 -14.02
CA GLU A 69 -15.83 4.42 -15.25
C GLU A 69 -15.65 5.95 -15.27
N GLU A 70 -16.66 6.72 -14.83
CA GLU A 70 -16.57 8.17 -14.73
C GLU A 70 -15.49 8.61 -13.71
N ILE A 71 -15.45 7.94 -12.55
CA ILE A 71 -14.43 8.18 -11.53
C ILE A 71 -13.04 7.85 -12.11
N GLU A 72 -12.86 6.69 -12.72
CA GLU A 72 -11.60 6.30 -13.35
C GLU A 72 -11.15 7.29 -14.43
N LYS A 73 -12.08 7.76 -15.25
CA LYS A 73 -11.80 8.76 -16.28
C LYS A 73 -11.32 10.07 -15.65
N SER A 74 -12.02 10.58 -14.64
CA SER A 74 -11.61 11.79 -13.92
C SER A 74 -10.23 11.66 -13.26
N ILE A 75 -9.92 10.47 -12.74
CA ILE A 75 -8.61 10.15 -12.14
C ILE A 75 -7.52 10.09 -13.22
N LYS A 76 -7.80 9.51 -14.39
CA LYS A 76 -6.87 9.50 -15.53
C LYS A 76 -6.59 10.91 -16.05
N GLU A 77 -7.61 11.78 -16.07
CA GLU A 77 -7.49 13.19 -16.45
C GLU A 77 -6.77 14.05 -15.41
N SER A 78 -6.67 13.59 -14.15
CA SER A 78 -6.01 14.33 -13.06
C SER A 78 -4.49 14.45 -13.22
N GLY A 79 -3.86 13.59 -14.02
CA GLY A 79 -2.42 13.63 -14.25
C GLY A 79 -1.82 12.28 -14.65
N PRO A 80 -0.49 12.23 -14.85
CA PRO A 80 0.25 11.01 -15.15
C PRO A 80 0.11 9.95 -14.03
N LEU A 81 0.52 8.71 -14.30
CA LEU A 81 0.55 7.65 -13.29
C LEU A 81 1.59 7.94 -12.22
N VAL A 82 2.74 8.45 -12.68
CA VAL A 82 3.84 8.92 -11.85
C VAL A 82 4.33 10.22 -12.47
N SER A 83 4.29 11.32 -11.73
CA SER A 83 4.73 12.64 -12.23
C SER A 83 6.25 12.72 -12.39
N GLU A 84 6.75 13.81 -12.96
CA GLU A 84 8.13 14.27 -12.77
C GLU A 84 8.41 14.62 -11.29
N PRO A 85 9.68 14.70 -10.85
CA PRO A 85 10.01 15.26 -9.54
C PRO A 85 9.65 16.74 -9.46
N LEU A 86 8.81 17.10 -8.49
CA LEU A 86 8.36 18.46 -8.24
C LEU A 86 8.98 19.02 -6.97
N PRO A 87 9.15 20.36 -6.84
CA PRO A 87 9.48 20.97 -5.55
C PRO A 87 8.45 20.57 -4.49
N LEU A 88 8.91 20.24 -3.28
CA LEU A 88 8.02 19.81 -2.20
C LEU A 88 6.98 20.88 -1.84
N ASP A 89 7.34 22.15 -2.03
CA ASP A 89 6.48 23.33 -1.87
C ASP A 89 5.20 23.31 -2.72
N THR A 90 5.13 22.47 -3.77
CA THR A 90 3.87 22.23 -4.49
C THR A 90 2.77 21.65 -3.61
N LEU A 91 3.10 21.10 -2.42
CA LEU A 91 2.11 20.68 -1.43
C LEU A 91 1.38 21.85 -0.75
N LYS A 92 1.90 23.09 -0.83
CA LYS A 92 1.26 24.26 -0.19
C LYS A 92 -0.17 24.47 -0.69
N SER A 93 -0.41 24.28 -1.98
CA SER A 93 -1.76 24.37 -2.56
C SER A 93 -2.69 23.25 -2.08
N ASP A 94 -2.16 22.03 -1.90
CA ASP A 94 -2.94 20.89 -1.39
C ASP A 94 -3.37 21.08 0.06
N PHE A 95 -2.61 21.89 0.81
CA PHE A 95 -2.80 22.14 2.24
C PHE A 95 -3.44 23.51 2.52
N ASP A 96 -3.86 24.23 1.48
CA ASP A 96 -4.49 25.53 1.65
C ASP A 96 -5.74 25.42 2.54
N GLY A 97 -5.91 26.40 3.43
CA GLY A 97 -6.96 26.38 4.45
C GLY A 97 -6.75 25.39 5.61
N HIS A 98 -5.70 24.55 5.60
CA HIS A 98 -5.43 23.56 6.64
C HIS A 98 -4.09 23.82 7.37
N ARG A 99 -4.12 24.72 8.36
CA ARG A 99 -2.93 25.14 9.13
C ARG A 99 -2.06 23.99 9.66
N VAL A 100 -2.68 22.91 10.13
CA VAL A 100 -1.95 21.75 10.66
C VAL A 100 -1.07 21.08 9.60
N TYR A 101 -1.55 20.97 8.35
CA TYR A 101 -0.76 20.39 7.27
C TYR A 101 0.34 21.34 6.78
N LEU A 102 0.08 22.65 6.77
CA LEU A 102 1.11 23.66 6.48
C LEU A 102 2.25 23.61 7.50
N GLU A 103 1.95 23.49 8.80
CA GLU A 103 2.96 23.34 9.85
C GLU A 103 3.79 22.04 9.67
N LYS A 104 3.15 20.94 9.27
CA LYS A 104 3.85 19.68 8.95
C LYS A 104 4.70 19.80 7.69
N LEU A 105 4.27 20.57 6.70
CA LEU A 105 5.03 20.84 5.48
C LEU A 105 6.32 21.61 5.78
N GLU A 106 6.29 22.58 6.69
CA GLU A 106 7.51 23.27 7.14
C GLU A 106 8.52 22.30 7.73
N VAL A 107 8.06 21.31 8.52
CA VAL A 107 8.94 20.25 9.05
C VAL A 107 9.44 19.34 7.93
N LEU A 108 8.59 18.93 6.98
CA LEU A 108 9.00 18.11 5.84
C LEU A 108 10.06 18.80 4.97
N ASN A 109 9.92 20.11 4.74
CA ASN A 109 10.88 20.93 3.99
C ASN A 109 12.27 21.00 4.64
N THR A 110 12.41 20.63 5.93
CA THR A 110 13.74 20.50 6.57
C THR A 110 14.47 19.21 6.23
N LYS A 111 13.74 18.19 5.72
CA LYS A 111 14.24 16.84 5.46
C LYS A 111 14.28 16.49 3.98
N TYR A 112 13.35 17.03 3.19
CA TYR A 112 13.10 16.64 1.81
C TYR A 112 12.98 17.89 0.93
N SER A 113 13.50 17.81 -0.30
CA SER A 113 13.47 18.92 -1.26
C SER A 113 12.43 18.72 -2.37
N LYS A 114 12.12 17.47 -2.73
CA LYS A 114 11.23 17.15 -3.85
C LYS A 114 10.21 16.07 -3.50
N ILE A 115 9.17 16.00 -4.32
CA ILE A 115 8.09 15.01 -4.29
C ILE A 115 7.80 14.52 -5.70
N ARG A 116 7.62 13.21 -5.89
CA ARG A 116 6.99 12.65 -7.10
C ARG A 116 5.56 12.25 -6.76
N ARG A 117 4.60 12.81 -7.49
CA ARG A 117 3.18 12.52 -7.30
C ARG A 117 2.82 11.20 -7.97
N VAL A 118 2.01 10.40 -7.30
CA VAL A 118 1.47 9.16 -7.85
C VAL A 118 -0.03 9.31 -8.04
N ARG A 119 -0.60 8.69 -9.06
CA ARG A 119 -2.05 8.76 -9.31
C ARG A 119 -2.83 8.11 -8.17
N ARG A 120 -3.97 8.70 -7.81
CA ARG A 120 -4.91 8.22 -6.76
C ARG A 120 -5.87 7.16 -7.29
N ASP A 121 -5.33 6.04 -7.76
CA ASP A 121 -6.09 4.94 -8.39
C ASP A 121 -6.19 3.70 -7.50
N GLY A 122 -5.98 3.86 -6.18
CA GLY A 122 -5.93 2.75 -5.23
C GLY A 122 -4.64 1.92 -5.28
N ASN A 123 -3.83 2.04 -6.33
CA ASN A 123 -2.56 1.31 -6.49
C ASN A 123 -1.33 2.13 -6.05
N CYS A 124 -1.55 3.35 -5.56
CA CYS A 124 -0.50 4.33 -5.27
C CYS A 124 0.65 3.80 -4.40
N PHE A 125 0.40 2.95 -3.40
CA PHE A 125 1.46 2.36 -2.59
C PHE A 125 2.41 1.48 -3.43
N TYR A 126 1.86 0.49 -4.12
CA TYR A 126 2.64 -0.45 -4.95
C TYR A 126 3.36 0.28 -6.08
N ARG A 127 2.69 1.27 -6.70
CA ARG A 127 3.28 2.08 -7.77
C ARG A 127 4.41 2.97 -7.26
N ALA A 128 4.23 3.62 -6.09
CA ALA A 128 5.25 4.44 -5.46
C ALA A 128 6.46 3.60 -5.01
N PHE A 129 6.23 2.46 -4.37
CA PHE A 129 7.28 1.53 -3.97
C PHE A 129 8.07 1.04 -5.18
N GLY A 130 7.38 0.54 -6.20
CA GLY A 130 8.00 -0.01 -7.40
C GLY A 130 8.87 1.01 -8.11
N PHE A 131 8.36 2.23 -8.31
CA PHE A 131 9.11 3.30 -8.95
C PHE A 131 10.34 3.70 -8.12
N ALA A 132 10.15 4.04 -6.84
CA ALA A 132 11.23 4.51 -5.97
C ALA A 132 12.34 3.47 -5.82
N TYR A 133 11.97 2.19 -5.69
CA TYR A 133 12.96 1.13 -5.54
C TYR A 133 13.73 0.87 -6.83
N LEU A 134 13.07 0.83 -8.00
CA LEU A 134 13.76 0.70 -9.28
C LEU A 134 14.66 1.91 -9.57
N GLU A 135 14.20 3.13 -9.30
CA GLU A 135 15.01 4.35 -9.41
C GLU A 135 16.27 4.25 -8.55
N TYR A 136 16.13 3.82 -7.28
CA TYR A 136 17.26 3.52 -6.41
C TYR A 136 18.22 2.48 -7.00
N LEU A 137 17.72 1.40 -7.60
CA LEU A 137 18.57 0.38 -8.20
C LEU A 137 19.35 0.91 -9.42
N ILE A 138 18.68 1.69 -10.28
CA ILE A 138 19.24 2.28 -11.50
C ILE A 138 20.33 3.31 -11.16
N GLU A 139 20.00 4.31 -10.34
CA GLU A 139 20.92 5.43 -10.04
C GLU A 139 22.20 4.97 -9.34
N GLY A 140 22.09 3.94 -8.48
CA GLY A 140 23.25 3.36 -7.81
C GLY A 140 23.94 2.22 -8.55
N ARG A 141 23.46 1.83 -9.74
CA ARG A 141 23.89 0.63 -10.48
C ARG A 141 23.99 -0.60 -9.57
N ARG A 142 22.93 -0.86 -8.80
CA ARG A 142 22.89 -1.86 -7.74
C ARG A 142 22.53 -3.24 -8.29
N ILE A 143 23.41 -3.76 -9.15
CA ILE A 143 23.20 -5.01 -9.89
C ILE A 143 22.95 -6.21 -8.96
N GLU A 144 23.71 -6.34 -7.87
CA GLU A 144 23.56 -7.47 -6.96
C GLU A 144 22.27 -7.39 -6.13
N GLU A 145 21.81 -6.18 -5.82
CA GLU A 145 20.53 -5.93 -5.17
C GLU A 145 19.36 -6.27 -6.10
N ALA A 146 19.47 -5.91 -7.39
CA ALA A 146 18.48 -6.29 -8.41
C ALA A 146 18.40 -7.81 -8.59
N LYS A 147 19.54 -8.50 -8.66
CA LYS A 147 19.57 -9.98 -8.69
C LYS A 147 18.94 -10.59 -7.43
N ARG A 148 19.17 -9.99 -6.26
CA ARG A 148 18.51 -10.43 -5.00
C ARG A 148 17.00 -10.25 -5.10
N PHE A 149 16.55 -9.12 -5.62
CA PHE A 149 15.13 -8.85 -5.80
C PHE A 149 14.45 -9.84 -6.76
N ILE A 150 15.09 -10.15 -7.90
CA ILE A 150 14.61 -11.17 -8.85
C ILE A 150 14.48 -12.55 -8.17
N ARG A 151 15.46 -12.97 -7.36
CA ARG A 151 15.36 -14.23 -6.61
C ARG A 151 14.14 -14.29 -5.69
N PHE A 152 13.80 -13.19 -5.01
CA PHE A 152 12.56 -13.15 -4.20
C PHE A 152 11.30 -13.26 -5.07
N CYS A 153 11.32 -12.72 -6.29
CA CYS A 153 10.23 -12.86 -7.24
C CYS A 153 10.08 -14.30 -7.75
N ASP A 154 11.18 -15.00 -8.00
CA ASP A 154 11.19 -16.43 -8.36
C ASP A 154 10.58 -17.29 -7.23
N GLU A 155 11.03 -17.07 -5.99
CA GLU A 155 10.49 -17.76 -4.83
C GLU A 155 9.01 -17.46 -4.59
N CYS A 156 8.57 -16.23 -4.88
CA CYS A 156 7.17 -15.84 -4.80
C CYS A 156 6.32 -16.64 -5.79
N LYS A 157 6.76 -16.70 -7.06
CA LYS A 157 6.08 -17.44 -8.13
C LYS A 157 5.92 -18.91 -7.75
N ASP A 158 7.00 -19.57 -7.32
CA ASP A 158 6.97 -20.98 -6.93
C ASP A 158 6.01 -21.23 -5.75
N ALA A 159 5.99 -20.31 -4.77
CA ALA A 159 5.07 -20.40 -3.63
C ALA A 159 3.60 -20.24 -4.06
N LEU A 160 3.28 -19.29 -4.94
CA LEU A 160 1.92 -19.11 -5.44
C LEU A 160 1.41 -20.34 -6.19
N VAL A 161 2.25 -20.95 -7.04
CA VAL A 161 1.92 -22.23 -7.70
C VAL A 161 1.62 -23.31 -6.66
N SER A 162 2.41 -23.39 -5.59
CA SER A 162 2.19 -24.36 -4.50
C SER A 162 0.88 -24.12 -3.71
N PHE A 163 0.40 -22.87 -3.66
CA PHE A 163 -0.90 -22.51 -3.07
C PHE A 163 -2.09 -22.78 -3.99
N GLY A 164 -1.84 -23.28 -5.20
CA GLY A 164 -2.86 -23.65 -6.18
C GLY A 164 -3.27 -22.52 -7.13
N TYR A 165 -2.45 -21.48 -7.27
CA TYR A 165 -2.65 -20.47 -8.31
C TYR A 165 -2.37 -21.09 -9.67
N ILE A 166 -3.04 -20.56 -10.70
CA ILE A 166 -2.91 -21.07 -12.06
C ILE A 166 -1.51 -20.74 -12.58
N GLN A 167 -0.69 -21.77 -12.78
CA GLN A 167 0.74 -21.65 -13.09
C GLN A 167 1.02 -20.70 -14.26
N PHE A 168 0.39 -20.92 -15.41
CA PHE A 168 0.65 -20.09 -16.60
C PHE A 168 0.33 -18.61 -16.37
N THR A 169 -0.65 -18.29 -15.52
CA THR A 169 -1.04 -16.91 -15.23
C THR A 169 -0.03 -16.23 -14.33
N VAL A 170 0.46 -16.94 -13.30
CA VAL A 170 1.49 -16.41 -12.39
C VAL A 170 2.82 -16.27 -13.12
N GLU A 171 3.17 -17.23 -13.99
CA GLU A 171 4.37 -17.18 -14.83
C GLU A 171 4.36 -15.97 -15.77
N ASP A 172 3.23 -15.66 -16.44
CA ASP A 172 3.14 -14.46 -17.29
C ASP A 172 3.42 -13.16 -16.52
N PHE A 173 2.79 -12.95 -15.36
CA PHE A 173 3.05 -11.77 -14.54
C PHE A 173 4.50 -11.72 -14.01
N HIS A 174 5.04 -12.87 -13.61
CA HIS A 174 6.42 -12.99 -13.15
C HIS A 174 7.42 -12.64 -14.24
N GLU A 175 7.26 -13.19 -15.45
CA GLU A 175 8.15 -12.97 -16.58
C GLU A 175 8.15 -11.50 -17.01
N GLN A 176 6.97 -10.87 -17.08
CA GLN A 176 6.87 -9.43 -17.40
C GLN A 176 7.53 -8.57 -16.32
N PHE A 177 7.37 -8.94 -15.04
CA PHE A 177 7.97 -8.22 -13.93
C PHE A 177 9.50 -8.33 -13.94
N VAL A 178 10.02 -9.55 -14.02
CA VAL A 178 11.46 -9.81 -14.03
C VAL A 178 12.10 -9.17 -15.26
N GLY A 179 11.50 -9.33 -16.45
CA GLY A 179 12.00 -8.72 -17.67
C GLY A 179 12.12 -7.19 -17.55
N MET A 180 11.16 -6.53 -16.90
CA MET A 180 11.27 -5.08 -16.64
C MET A 180 12.45 -4.74 -15.71
N VAL A 181 12.68 -5.52 -14.64
CA VAL A 181 13.82 -5.30 -13.73
C VAL A 181 15.14 -5.53 -14.46
N GLU A 182 15.24 -6.58 -15.27
CA GLU A 182 16.43 -6.91 -16.05
C GLU A 182 16.74 -5.81 -17.07
N ASP A 183 15.74 -5.38 -17.84
CA ASP A 183 15.90 -4.33 -18.84
C ASP A 183 16.32 -2.99 -18.23
N LEU A 184 15.68 -2.59 -17.13
CA LEU A 184 15.95 -1.29 -16.52
C LEU A 184 17.25 -1.27 -15.72
N VAL A 185 17.64 -2.37 -15.07
CA VAL A 185 18.76 -2.36 -14.12
C VAL A 185 19.96 -3.17 -14.60
N LEU A 186 19.75 -4.35 -15.19
CA LEU A 186 20.85 -5.23 -15.62
C LEU A 186 21.38 -4.87 -17.02
N ASN A 187 20.54 -4.25 -17.85
CA ASN A 187 20.87 -3.85 -19.22
C ASN A 187 21.14 -2.34 -19.37
N ASP A 188 21.61 -1.68 -18.30
CA ASP A 188 22.01 -0.25 -18.27
C ASP A 188 20.90 0.74 -18.67
N GLY A 189 19.64 0.43 -18.33
CA GLY A 189 18.50 1.34 -18.47
C GLY A 189 18.68 2.65 -17.70
N GLN A 190 17.95 3.67 -18.12
CA GLN A 190 17.96 5.00 -17.52
C GLN A 190 16.66 5.28 -16.76
N VAL A 191 16.70 6.27 -15.86
CA VAL A 191 15.50 6.72 -15.13
C VAL A 191 14.40 7.19 -16.10
N SER A 192 14.75 7.75 -17.26
CA SER A 192 13.78 8.09 -18.30
C SER A 192 13.05 6.87 -18.88
N ASP A 193 13.71 5.73 -18.99
CA ASP A 193 13.10 4.49 -19.46
C ASP A 193 12.11 3.97 -18.40
N LEU A 194 12.47 4.08 -17.11
CA LEU A 194 11.58 3.77 -15.98
C LEU A 194 10.33 4.68 -16.01
N GLU A 195 10.50 5.98 -16.23
CA GLU A 195 9.41 6.95 -16.34
C GLU A 195 8.46 6.64 -17.48
N GLU A 196 8.98 6.25 -18.65
CA GLU A 196 8.16 5.82 -19.78
C GLU A 196 7.34 4.57 -19.45
N ARG A 197 7.99 3.54 -18.86
CA ARG A 197 7.33 2.29 -18.49
C ARG A 197 6.24 2.50 -17.43
N PHE A 198 6.53 3.29 -16.39
CA PHE A 198 5.57 3.54 -15.32
C PHE A 198 4.44 4.50 -15.72
N ASN A 199 4.61 5.28 -16.79
CA ASN A 199 3.53 6.09 -17.36
C ASN A 199 2.76 5.40 -18.50
N ASN A 200 3.17 4.20 -18.91
CA ASN A 200 2.35 3.31 -19.70
C ASN A 200 1.44 2.47 -18.78
N GLN A 201 0.12 2.62 -18.93
CA GLN A 201 -0.87 1.98 -18.06
C GLN A 201 -0.69 0.46 -17.97
N SER A 202 -0.49 -0.22 -19.10
CA SER A 202 -0.36 -1.67 -19.12
C SER A 202 0.90 -2.14 -18.40
N TYR A 203 2.07 -1.56 -18.73
CA TYR A 203 3.33 -1.94 -18.08
C TYR A 203 3.29 -1.68 -16.57
N SER A 204 2.82 -0.50 -16.17
CA SER A 204 2.78 -0.13 -14.76
C SER A 204 1.77 -0.97 -13.97
N ASP A 205 0.61 -1.29 -14.54
CA ASP A 205 -0.39 -2.12 -13.87
C ASP A 205 0.05 -3.58 -13.77
N TYR A 206 0.71 -4.14 -14.80
CA TYR A 206 1.34 -5.46 -14.72
C TYR A 206 2.35 -5.53 -13.57
N TYR A 207 3.17 -4.49 -13.43
CA TYR A 207 4.13 -4.39 -12.34
C TYR A 207 3.44 -4.36 -10.97
N VAL A 208 2.37 -3.56 -10.83
CA VAL A 208 1.57 -3.48 -9.60
C VAL A 208 0.90 -4.82 -9.26
N VAL A 209 0.32 -5.51 -10.25
CA VAL A 209 -0.31 -6.84 -10.04
C VAL A 209 0.69 -7.80 -9.43
N PHE A 210 1.91 -7.87 -9.98
CA PHE A 210 2.90 -8.78 -9.45
C PHE A 210 3.36 -8.40 -8.02
N LEU A 211 3.53 -7.11 -7.70
CA LEU A 211 3.81 -6.69 -6.32
C LEU A 211 2.69 -7.07 -5.33
N ARG A 212 1.41 -7.00 -5.77
CA ARG A 212 0.28 -7.49 -4.96
C ARG A 212 0.37 -9.00 -4.73
N LEU A 213 0.76 -9.77 -5.75
CA LEU A 213 1.01 -11.21 -5.64
C LEU A 213 2.18 -11.52 -4.70
N VAL A 214 3.25 -10.72 -4.70
CA VAL A 214 4.36 -10.82 -3.74
C VAL A 214 3.88 -10.64 -2.30
N VAL A 215 3.05 -9.63 -2.04
CA VAL A 215 2.44 -9.43 -0.72
C VAL A 215 1.54 -10.62 -0.34
N SER A 216 0.67 -11.06 -1.24
CA SER A 216 -0.21 -12.21 -1.01
C SER A 216 0.59 -13.48 -0.66
N SER A 217 1.59 -13.81 -1.48
CA SER A 217 2.47 -14.96 -1.28
C SER A 217 3.17 -14.90 0.09
N TYR A 218 3.71 -13.73 0.45
CA TYR A 218 4.38 -13.57 1.74
C TYR A 218 3.41 -13.70 2.92
N MET A 219 2.21 -13.12 2.83
CA MET A 219 1.22 -13.23 3.90
C MET A 219 0.76 -14.68 4.09
N GLN A 220 0.49 -15.41 3.01
CA GLN A 220 0.07 -16.81 3.07
C GLN A 220 1.17 -17.73 3.62
N ARG A 221 2.44 -17.50 3.26
CA ARG A 221 3.59 -18.23 3.84
C ARG A 221 3.75 -18.02 5.35
N ASN A 222 3.24 -16.91 5.86
CA ASN A 222 3.36 -16.51 7.27
C ASN A 222 1.96 -16.39 7.93
N GLU A 223 1.03 -17.26 7.53
CA GLU A 223 -0.39 -17.19 7.90
C GLU A 223 -0.61 -17.09 9.42
N GLU A 224 0.11 -17.87 10.23
CA GLU A 224 -0.05 -17.87 11.69
C GLU A 224 0.19 -16.47 12.29
N PHE A 225 1.14 -15.72 11.75
CA PHE A 225 1.41 -14.35 12.18
C PHE A 225 0.30 -13.40 11.70
N TYR A 226 -0.01 -13.44 10.40
CA TYR A 226 -0.95 -12.50 9.78
C TYR A 226 -2.40 -12.69 10.20
N ALA A 227 -2.80 -13.90 10.60
CA ALA A 227 -4.13 -14.19 11.12
C ALA A 227 -4.52 -13.30 12.31
N ASN A 228 -3.54 -12.82 13.10
CA ASN A 228 -3.78 -11.94 14.24
C ASN A 228 -4.16 -10.50 13.87
N PHE A 229 -3.95 -10.11 12.61
CA PHE A 229 -4.18 -8.75 12.12
C PHE A 229 -5.40 -8.62 11.21
N ILE A 230 -5.98 -9.75 10.81
CA ILE A 230 -7.13 -9.82 9.92
C ILE A 230 -8.41 -9.83 10.75
N SER A 231 -9.34 -8.93 10.40
CA SER A 231 -10.65 -8.79 11.04
C SER A 231 -11.70 -9.71 10.42
N ASP A 232 -12.91 -9.68 11.00
CA ASP A 232 -14.12 -10.23 10.38
C ASP A 232 -14.12 -11.75 10.17
N GLY A 233 -13.22 -12.47 10.87
CA GLY A 233 -13.13 -13.93 10.81
C GLY A 233 -12.67 -14.46 9.45
N LYS A 234 -12.12 -13.61 8.57
CA LYS A 234 -11.53 -14.04 7.29
C LYS A 234 -10.26 -14.85 7.55
N THR A 235 -10.02 -15.88 6.74
CA THR A 235 -8.71 -16.55 6.68
C THR A 235 -7.69 -15.62 5.99
N VAL A 236 -6.38 -15.89 6.16
CA VAL A 236 -5.34 -15.10 5.50
C VAL A 236 -5.47 -15.18 3.99
N LYS A 237 -5.70 -16.38 3.45
CA LYS A 237 -5.99 -16.57 2.03
C LYS A 237 -7.16 -15.71 1.56
N ARG A 238 -8.29 -15.71 2.29
CA ARG A 238 -9.46 -14.92 1.89
C ARG A 238 -9.21 -13.42 1.96
N PHE A 239 -8.44 -12.97 2.95
CA PHE A 239 -7.99 -11.58 3.01
C PHE A 239 -7.12 -11.22 1.81
N CYS A 240 -6.17 -12.08 1.44
CA CYS A 240 -5.34 -11.86 0.25
C CYS A 240 -6.17 -11.73 -1.03
N GLU A 241 -7.09 -12.66 -1.28
CA GLU A 241 -7.97 -12.65 -2.46
C GLU A 241 -8.87 -11.41 -2.55
N THR A 242 -9.26 -10.82 -1.41
CA THR A 242 -10.29 -9.76 -1.37
C THR A 242 -9.77 -8.37 -1.08
N GLU A 243 -8.60 -8.24 -0.44
CA GLU A 243 -8.05 -6.96 0.01
C GLU A 243 -6.64 -6.67 -0.54
N VAL A 244 -5.91 -7.70 -0.98
CA VAL A 244 -4.51 -7.58 -1.44
C VAL A 244 -4.41 -7.69 -2.96
N GLU A 245 -4.94 -8.76 -3.54
CA GLU A 245 -4.73 -9.13 -4.94
C GLU A 245 -5.53 -8.27 -5.91
N LEU A 246 -6.67 -7.74 -5.47
CA LEU A 246 -7.53 -6.91 -6.31
C LEU A 246 -6.88 -5.56 -6.59
N MET A 247 -6.89 -5.18 -7.86
CA MET A 247 -6.47 -3.86 -8.31
C MET A 247 -7.42 -2.78 -7.81
N GLY A 248 -6.90 -1.57 -7.59
CA GLY A 248 -7.70 -0.43 -7.17
C GLY A 248 -8.04 -0.39 -5.68
N LEU A 249 -7.61 -1.37 -4.88
CA LEU A 249 -7.78 -1.36 -3.43
C LEU A 249 -6.61 -0.69 -2.71
N SER A 250 -6.95 0.18 -1.76
CA SER A 250 -5.99 0.92 -0.93
C SER A 250 -5.13 0.02 -0.05
N SER A 251 -3.90 0.46 0.24
CA SER A 251 -2.96 -0.27 1.08
C SER A 251 -2.78 0.33 2.47
N ASP A 252 -3.07 -0.48 3.49
CA ASP A 252 -2.74 -0.23 4.89
C ASP A 252 -1.33 -0.72 5.29
N HIS A 253 -0.91 -0.42 6.53
CA HIS A 253 0.39 -0.80 7.10
C HIS A 253 0.71 -2.31 6.99
N VAL A 254 -0.30 -3.19 7.02
CA VAL A 254 -0.09 -4.64 6.88
C VAL A 254 0.51 -4.99 5.51
N HIS A 255 0.07 -4.31 4.46
CA HIS A 255 0.59 -4.48 3.09
C HIS A 255 2.01 -3.93 2.98
N VAL A 256 2.26 -2.76 3.56
CA VAL A 256 3.59 -2.13 3.58
C VAL A 256 4.61 -3.04 4.27
N SER A 257 4.27 -3.51 5.47
CA SER A 257 5.14 -4.41 6.23
C SER A 257 5.37 -5.72 5.51
N ALA A 258 4.32 -6.31 4.93
CA ALA A 258 4.43 -7.55 4.18
C ALA A 258 5.34 -7.38 2.95
N LEU A 259 5.20 -6.30 2.18
CA LEU A 259 6.05 -6.05 1.02
C LEU A 259 7.51 -5.83 1.43
N SER A 260 7.76 -4.96 2.41
CA SER A 260 9.10 -4.67 2.96
C SER A 260 9.83 -5.95 3.37
N LEU A 261 9.15 -6.84 4.08
CA LEU A 261 9.71 -8.12 4.53
C LEU A 261 9.76 -9.19 3.43
N ALA A 262 8.86 -9.14 2.45
CA ALA A 262 8.86 -10.09 1.33
C ALA A 262 10.11 -9.93 0.47
N VAL A 263 10.50 -8.68 0.20
CA VAL A 263 11.55 -8.31 -0.75
C VAL A 263 12.86 -7.87 -0.07
N ASP A 264 12.84 -7.81 1.26
CA ASP A 264 13.95 -7.39 2.11
C ASP A 264 14.43 -5.95 1.82
N VAL A 265 13.48 -5.03 1.70
CA VAL A 265 13.74 -3.62 1.35
C VAL A 265 13.13 -2.74 2.43
N PRO A 266 13.93 -2.02 3.22
CA PRO A 266 13.41 -1.07 4.19
C PRO A 266 12.60 0.06 3.53
N ILE A 267 11.48 0.41 4.14
CA ILE A 267 10.59 1.49 3.69
C ILE A 267 10.42 2.50 4.82
N SER A 268 10.68 3.77 4.56
CA SER A 268 10.41 4.87 5.49
C SER A 268 9.19 5.66 5.00
N ILE A 269 8.23 5.91 5.89
CA ILE A 269 7.00 6.64 5.55
C ILE A 269 6.85 7.84 6.49
N GLU A 270 6.86 9.04 5.92
CA GLU A 270 6.45 10.25 6.64
C GLU A 270 4.91 10.28 6.73
N ASN A 271 4.38 10.00 7.92
CA ASN A 271 2.96 9.93 8.18
C ASN A 271 2.37 11.33 8.42
N CYS A 272 1.77 11.91 7.39
CA CYS A 272 1.17 13.23 7.42
C CYS A 272 -0.36 13.14 7.60
N GLN A 273 -0.79 12.70 8.78
CA GLN A 273 -2.20 12.68 9.17
C GLN A 273 -2.66 14.03 9.74
N GLN A 274 -3.96 14.27 9.84
CA GLN A 274 -4.47 15.50 10.47
C GLN A 274 -4.19 15.52 11.98
N SER A 275 -4.28 14.36 12.63
CA SER A 275 -4.02 14.21 14.05
C SER A 275 -2.53 14.00 14.32
N GLY A 276 -2.11 14.33 15.55
CA GLY A 276 -0.74 14.14 16.01
C GLY A 276 0.30 14.99 15.28
N ASN A 277 1.57 14.78 15.62
CA ASN A 277 2.68 15.41 14.92
C ASN A 277 3.01 14.65 13.63
N LEU A 278 3.80 15.26 12.75
CA LEU A 278 4.47 14.49 11.70
C LEU A 278 5.35 13.42 12.38
N ASN A 279 5.26 12.18 11.92
CA ASN A 279 6.08 11.10 12.44
C ASN A 279 6.54 10.19 11.30
N THR A 280 7.77 9.69 11.42
CA THR A 280 8.33 8.72 10.49
C THR A 280 7.98 7.31 10.96
N LEU A 281 7.38 6.51 10.10
CA LEU A 281 7.13 5.09 10.29
C LEU A 281 8.20 4.31 9.52
N GLU A 282 8.98 3.51 10.23
CA GLU A 282 10.04 2.68 9.64
C GLU A 282 9.54 1.24 9.53
N PHE A 283 9.62 0.68 8.33
CA PHE A 283 9.32 -0.72 8.05
C PHE A 283 10.64 -1.41 7.67
N PRO A 284 11.13 -2.36 8.48
CA PRO A 284 12.41 -2.99 8.23
C PRO A 284 12.34 -4.02 7.10
N GLY A 285 13.47 -4.24 6.43
CA GLY A 285 13.75 -5.50 5.72
C GLY A 285 14.12 -6.61 6.73
N ARG A 286 14.22 -7.85 6.27
CA ARG A 286 14.73 -8.99 7.06
C ARG A 286 16.18 -8.80 7.52
N GLU A 287 17.04 -8.19 6.72
CA GLU A 287 18.48 -8.06 7.02
C GLU A 287 18.89 -6.69 7.59
N GLY A 288 17.97 -5.71 7.60
CA GLY A 288 18.23 -4.31 7.98
C GLY A 288 18.61 -4.04 9.45
N GLU A 289 18.58 -5.04 10.33
CA GLU A 289 18.89 -4.88 11.76
C GLU A 289 20.29 -5.34 12.18
N ALA A 290 21.04 -6.06 11.32
CA ALA A 290 22.26 -6.74 11.75
C ALA A 290 23.49 -5.84 11.98
N ALA A 291 23.49 -4.58 11.48
CA ALA A 291 24.72 -3.79 11.38
C ALA A 291 24.82 -2.57 12.34
N GLY A 292 23.78 -2.20 13.09
CA GLY A 292 23.83 -1.05 14.01
C GLY A 292 24.04 0.33 13.36
N GLU A 293 24.34 0.40 12.07
CA GLU A 293 24.33 1.61 11.25
C GLU A 293 22.93 1.82 10.66
N LYS A 294 22.36 3.01 10.91
CA LYS A 294 21.13 3.46 10.24
C LYS A 294 21.46 3.80 8.78
N VAL A 295 21.42 2.80 7.91
CA VAL A 295 21.44 3.03 6.46
C VAL A 295 20.11 3.68 6.06
N PRO A 296 20.12 4.80 5.30
CA PRO A 296 18.88 5.41 4.81
C PRO A 296 18.04 4.42 4.00
N ALA A 297 16.73 4.40 4.25
CA ALA A 297 15.82 3.53 3.50
C ALA A 297 15.87 3.88 2.00
N PRO A 298 15.99 2.88 1.09
CA PRO A 298 15.98 3.12 -0.35
C PRO A 298 14.64 3.67 -0.85
N VAL A 299 13.56 3.42 -0.11
CA VAL A 299 12.21 3.89 -0.43
C VAL A 299 11.72 4.81 0.69
N VAL A 300 11.48 6.07 0.35
CA VAL A 300 10.92 7.07 1.28
C VAL A 300 9.63 7.63 0.70
N LEU A 301 8.53 7.44 1.41
CA LEU A 301 7.20 7.83 0.95
C LEU A 301 6.57 8.87 1.88
N LEU A 302 5.69 9.70 1.32
CA LEU A 302 4.76 10.54 2.07
C LEU A 302 3.42 9.84 2.13
N TYR A 303 2.91 9.54 3.33
CA TYR A 303 1.52 9.16 3.49
C TYR A 303 0.66 10.37 3.82
N ARG A 304 -0.36 10.60 3.01
CA ARG A 304 -1.50 11.48 3.30
C ARG A 304 -2.74 10.58 3.43
N PRO A 305 -3.80 10.96 4.14
CA PRO A 305 -4.95 10.07 4.35
C PRO A 305 -5.44 9.42 3.04
N GLY A 306 -5.24 8.10 2.93
CA GLY A 306 -5.62 7.29 1.77
C GLY A 306 -4.66 7.35 0.56
N HIS A 307 -3.47 7.92 0.66
CA HIS A 307 -2.60 8.14 -0.50
C HIS A 307 -1.10 8.19 -0.19
N TYR A 308 -0.30 7.68 -1.12
CA TYR A 308 1.16 7.67 -1.07
C TYR A 308 1.77 8.44 -2.24
N ASP A 309 2.77 9.26 -1.93
CA ASP A 309 3.66 9.93 -2.89
C ASP A 309 5.13 9.58 -2.54
N ILE A 310 6.07 9.82 -3.45
CA ILE A 310 7.52 9.55 -3.22
C ILE A 310 8.22 10.83 -2.77
N LEU A 311 9.06 10.74 -1.74
CA LEU A 311 9.87 11.86 -1.22
C LEU A 311 11.34 11.72 -1.58
N TYR A 312 12.00 12.84 -1.86
CA TYR A 312 13.44 12.89 -2.12
C TYR A 312 14.13 13.90 -1.21
N VAL A 313 15.34 13.54 -0.79
CA VAL A 313 16.27 14.43 -0.09
C VAL A 313 16.81 15.47 -1.06
#